data_AF-A0A962YD57-F1
#
_entry.id   AF-A0A962YD57-F1
#
_cell.length_a   1.000
_cell.length_b   1.000
_cell.length_c   1.000
_cell.angle_alpha   90.00
_cell.angle_beta   90.00
_cell.angle_gamma   90.00
#
_symmetry.space_group_name_H-M   'P 1'
#
loop_
_entity.id
_entity.type
_entity.pdbx_description
1 polymer ?
#
loop_
_entity_poly.entity_id
_entity_poly.type
_entity_poly.pdbx_seq_one_letter_code
_entity_poly.pdbx_strand_id
1 'polypeptide(L)'
;MSPAPHERPLPACASRWELAPNLPDYTTTYTQFQWSQAQQLLLQGSDTEAPYHLNIAHLTVDRHAAGPLREQLALRWLGPDGQTRDYSYAQLSALSN
;
A
#
# COMPACT_ATOMS: atom_id res chain seq x y z
N MET A 1 38.05 12.16 -19.73
CA MET A 1 37.63 12.43 -18.34
C MET A 1 36.64 11.34 -17.96
N SER A 2 36.94 10.49 -16.97
CA SER A 2 35.99 9.46 -16.53
C SER A 2 34.93 10.08 -15.60
N PRO A 3 33.66 9.66 -15.70
CA PRO A 3 32.59 10.20 -14.86
C PRO A 3 32.83 9.88 -13.38
N ALA A 4 32.36 10.78 -12.52
CA ALA A 4 32.50 10.66 -11.08
C ALA A 4 31.70 9.44 -10.56
N PRO A 5 32.10 8.81 -9.43
CA PRO A 5 31.47 7.58 -8.95
C PRO A 5 29.96 7.70 -8.66
N HIS A 6 29.43 8.90 -8.44
CA HIS A 6 28.00 9.16 -8.23
C HIS A 6 27.19 9.30 -9.53
N GLU A 7 27.87 9.40 -10.68
CA GLU A 7 27.26 9.52 -12.02
C GLU A 7 27.18 8.17 -12.75
N ARG A 8 27.68 7.11 -12.10
CA ARG A 8 27.64 5.75 -12.63
C ARG A 8 26.24 5.17 -12.38
N PRO A 9 25.49 4.75 -13.43
CA PRO A 9 24.24 4.03 -13.22
C PRO A 9 24.54 2.79 -12.37
N LEU A 10 23.74 2.55 -11.32
CA LEU A 10 23.82 1.29 -10.60
C LEU A 10 23.59 0.16 -11.61
N PRO A 11 24.42 -0.91 -11.62
CA PRO A 11 24.19 -2.04 -12.50
C PRO A 11 22.77 -2.53 -12.29
N ALA A 12 22.04 -2.77 -13.39
CA ALA A 12 20.63 -3.11 -13.36
C ALA A 12 20.39 -4.29 -12.40
N CYS A 13 19.89 -3.97 -11.21
CA CYS A 13 19.55 -4.91 -10.13
C CYS A 13 18.27 -5.69 -10.45
N ALA A 14 17.92 -5.81 -11.74
CA ALA A 14 16.64 -6.29 -12.22
C ALA A 14 16.40 -7.78 -11.97
N SER A 15 17.41 -8.54 -11.53
CA SER A 15 17.31 -9.98 -11.30
C SER A 15 17.44 -10.40 -9.82
N ARG A 16 17.48 -9.47 -8.86
CA ARG A 16 17.60 -9.82 -7.42
C ARG A 16 16.30 -9.68 -6.63
N TRP A 17 15.23 -9.15 -7.21
CA TRP A 17 13.95 -8.99 -6.52
C TRP A 17 12.89 -9.85 -7.20
N GLU A 18 12.43 -10.89 -6.52
CA GLU A 18 11.26 -11.69 -6.93
C GLU A 18 9.97 -10.86 -6.94
N LEU A 19 9.98 -9.70 -6.28
CA LEU A 19 8.90 -8.73 -6.27
C LEU A 19 9.20 -7.57 -7.23
N ALA A 20 8.24 -7.26 -8.09
CA ALA A 20 8.28 -6.04 -8.89
C ALA A 20 8.23 -4.80 -7.97
N PRO A 21 8.97 -3.72 -8.29
CA PRO A 21 8.86 -2.47 -7.55
C PRO A 21 7.46 -1.88 -7.69
N ASN A 22 6.95 -1.24 -6.63
CA ASN A 22 5.65 -0.56 -6.64
C ASN A 22 5.58 0.60 -7.64
N LEU A 23 6.73 1.18 -7.99
CA LEU A 23 6.85 2.27 -8.96
C LEU A 23 7.85 1.87 -10.06
N PRO A 24 7.43 1.05 -11.04
CA PRO A 24 8.33 0.51 -12.05
C PRO A 24 8.79 1.56 -13.07
N ASP A 25 7.97 2.57 -13.36
CA ASP A 25 8.29 3.70 -14.25
C ASP A 25 7.84 5.02 -13.61
N TYR A 26 8.79 5.74 -13.04
CA TYR A 26 8.55 7.03 -12.41
C TYR A 26 8.05 8.08 -13.40
N THR A 27 8.69 8.20 -14.57
CA THR A 27 8.41 9.27 -15.53
C THR A 27 6.99 9.14 -16.09
N THR A 28 6.60 7.93 -16.45
CA THR A 28 5.25 7.66 -16.95
C THR A 28 4.21 7.87 -15.85
N THR A 29 4.45 7.35 -14.63
CA THR A 29 3.52 7.52 -13.51
C THR A 29 3.30 8.99 -13.16
N TYR A 30 4.39 9.77 -13.10
CA TYR A 30 4.34 11.20 -12.80
C TYR A 30 3.58 11.98 -13.88
N THR A 31 3.83 11.72 -15.15
CA THR A 31 3.22 12.47 -16.27
C THR A 31 1.75 12.13 -16.47
N GLN A 32 1.32 10.91 -16.14
CA GLN A 32 -0.06 10.45 -16.33
C GLN A 32 -0.94 10.62 -15.09
N PHE A 33 -0.37 10.99 -13.94
CA PHE A 33 -1.12 11.13 -12.70
C PHE A 33 -2.22 12.20 -12.79
N GLN A 34 -3.41 11.85 -12.30
CA GLN A 34 -4.54 12.79 -12.17
C GLN A 34 -5.21 12.66 -10.80
N TRP A 35 -5.47 13.81 -10.16
CA TRP A 35 -6.14 13.84 -8.85
C TRP A 35 -7.55 13.24 -8.87
N SER A 36 -8.27 13.37 -9.98
CA SER A 36 -9.60 12.76 -10.17
C SER A 36 -9.55 11.24 -10.08
N GLN A 37 -8.51 10.60 -10.62
CA GLN A 37 -8.33 9.14 -10.56
C GLN A 37 -8.03 8.69 -9.13
N ALA A 38 -7.16 9.42 -8.42
CA ALA A 38 -6.87 9.15 -7.01
C ALA A 38 -8.14 9.25 -6.14
N GLN A 39 -8.97 10.29 -6.38
CA GLN A 39 -10.24 10.45 -5.71
C GLN A 39 -11.19 9.27 -6.00
N GLN A 40 -11.31 8.85 -7.26
CA GLN A 40 -12.14 7.69 -7.63
C GLN A 40 -11.70 6.42 -6.89
N LEU A 41 -10.39 6.16 -6.78
CA LEU A 41 -9.86 4.99 -6.05
C LEU A 41 -10.21 5.02 -4.55
N LEU A 42 -10.17 6.20 -3.94
CA LEU A 42 -10.52 6.38 -2.52
C LEU A 42 -12.04 6.21 -2.29
N LEU A 43 -12.86 6.66 -3.22
CA LEU A 43 -14.33 6.58 -3.12
C LEU A 43 -14.92 5.22 -3.55
N GLN A 44 -14.14 4.37 -4.21
CA GLN A 44 -14.58 3.02 -4.58
C GLN A 44 -14.99 2.20 -3.34
N GLY A 45 -16.23 1.69 -3.32
CA GLY A 45 -16.75 0.90 -2.21
C GLY A 45 -17.30 1.71 -1.03
N SER A 46 -17.42 3.04 -1.14
CA SER A 46 -18.21 3.81 -0.17
C SER A 46 -19.70 3.70 -0.51
N ASP A 47 -20.45 2.91 0.26
CA ASP A 47 -21.92 2.85 0.18
C ASP A 47 -22.59 4.13 0.73
N THR A 48 -21.81 5.14 1.10
CA THR A 48 -22.32 6.39 1.64
C THR A 48 -22.83 7.29 0.51
N GLU A 49 -24.13 7.59 0.54
CA GLU A 49 -24.85 8.62 -0.23
C GLU A 49 -24.22 10.03 -0.15
N ALA A 50 -23.19 10.22 0.67
CA ALA A 50 -22.45 11.46 0.82
C ALA A 50 -21.05 11.34 0.19
N PRO A 51 -20.81 11.89 -1.01
CA PRO A 51 -19.54 11.78 -1.74
C PRO A 51 -18.35 12.51 -1.09
N TYR A 52 -18.47 12.95 0.17
CA TYR A 52 -17.54 13.87 0.84
C TYR A 52 -16.96 13.39 2.17
N HIS A 53 -17.26 12.17 2.63
CA HIS A 53 -16.72 11.67 3.89
C HIS A 53 -15.69 10.57 3.67
N LEU A 54 -14.40 10.93 3.80
CA LEU A 54 -13.31 9.97 3.88
C LEU A 54 -13.09 9.58 5.34
N ASN A 55 -13.13 8.29 5.64
CA ASN A 55 -12.76 7.74 6.94
C ASN A 55 -11.50 6.88 6.77
N ILE A 56 -10.41 7.27 7.43
CA ILE A 56 -9.11 6.59 7.29
C ILE A 56 -9.15 5.16 7.83
N ALA A 57 -9.89 4.89 8.92
CA ALA A 57 -10.03 3.54 9.47
C ALA A 57 -10.76 2.63 8.47
N HIS A 58 -11.85 3.12 7.87
CA HIS A 58 -12.56 2.38 6.83
C HIS A 58 -11.67 2.11 5.60
N LEU A 59 -10.97 3.13 5.12
CA LEU A 59 -10.11 3.02 3.96
C LEU A 59 -8.93 2.06 4.17
N THR A 60 -8.39 2.02 5.39
CA THR A 60 -7.20 1.25 5.71
C THR A 60 -7.54 -0.17 6.17
N VAL A 61 -8.68 -0.38 6.82
CA VAL A 61 -9.01 -1.63 7.51
C VAL A 61 -10.33 -2.21 7.03
N ASP A 62 -11.45 -1.52 7.23
CA ASP A 62 -12.78 -2.14 7.09
C ASP A 62 -13.11 -2.53 5.64
N ARG A 63 -12.70 -1.72 4.66
CA ARG A 63 -12.92 -2.06 3.23
C ARG A 63 -12.18 -3.33 2.81
N HIS A 64 -11.04 -3.61 3.43
CA HIS A 64 -10.26 -4.83 3.16
C HIS A 64 -10.80 -6.01 3.96
N ALA A 65 -11.25 -5.79 5.20
CA ALA A 65 -11.90 -6.80 6.04
C ALA A 65 -13.23 -7.31 5.44
N ALA A 66 -13.96 -6.45 4.73
CA ALA A 66 -15.20 -6.79 4.02
C ALA A 66 -14.96 -7.44 2.63
N GLY A 67 -13.72 -7.48 2.14
CA GLY A 67 -13.37 -7.93 0.79
C GLY A 67 -12.59 -9.25 0.74
N PRO A 68 -12.05 -9.61 -0.43
CA PRO A 68 -11.25 -10.83 -0.62
C PRO A 68 -9.99 -10.89 0.24
N LEU A 69 -9.50 -9.74 0.72
CA LEU A 69 -8.29 -9.63 1.55
C LEU A 69 -8.57 -9.87 3.04
N ARG A 70 -9.79 -10.24 3.42
CA ARG A 70 -10.20 -10.43 4.82
C ARG A 70 -9.20 -11.19 5.68
N GLU A 71 -8.69 -12.31 5.16
CA GLU A 71 -7.76 -13.21 5.86
C GLU A 71 -6.28 -12.88 5.61
N GLN A 72 -5.98 -11.86 4.79
CA GLN A 72 -4.62 -11.42 4.54
C GLN A 72 -4.02 -10.78 5.81
N LEU A 73 -2.76 -11.13 6.11
CA LEU A 73 -1.96 -10.51 7.16
C LEU A 73 -1.86 -8.99 6.94
N ALA A 74 -2.54 -8.22 7.79
CA ALA A 74 -2.58 -6.76 7.72
C ALA A 74 -1.52 -6.13 8.61
N LEU A 75 -1.32 -6.69 9.82
CA LEU A 75 -0.35 -6.19 10.79
C LEU A 75 0.39 -7.36 11.43
N ARG A 76 1.72 -7.28 11.41
CA ARG A 76 2.61 -8.13 12.21
C ARG A 76 3.24 -7.29 13.30
N TRP A 77 2.88 -7.57 14.54
CA TRP A 77 3.50 -6.99 15.73
C TRP A 77 4.66 -7.87 16.19
N LEU A 78 5.83 -7.24 16.39
CA LEU A 78 7.05 -7.88 16.89
C LEU A 78 7.34 -7.36 18.31
N GLY A 79 7.36 -8.28 19.28
CA GLY A 79 7.61 -7.97 20.68
C GLY A 79 9.09 -8.03 21.07
N PRO A 80 9.45 -7.48 22.25
CA PRO A 80 10.84 -7.40 22.71
C PRO A 80 11.50 -8.77 22.92
N ASP A 81 10.73 -9.79 23.30
CA ASP A 81 11.23 -11.15 23.56
C ASP A 81 11.03 -12.10 22.37
N GLY A 82 11.06 -11.58 21.14
CA GLY A 82 10.86 -12.37 19.93
C GLY A 82 9.40 -12.83 19.70
N GLN A 83 8.46 -12.33 20.49
CA GLN A 83 7.03 -12.59 20.27
C GLN A 83 6.61 -12.05 18.91
N THR A 84 5.77 -12.80 18.21
CA THR A 84 5.14 -12.35 16.96
C THR A 84 3.63 -12.49 17.12
N ARG A 85 2.89 -11.44 16.80
CA ARG A 85 1.42 -11.48 16.72
C ARG A 85 1.00 -10.99 15.35
N ASP A 86 0.28 -11.84 14.66
CA ASP A 86 -0.22 -11.60 13.32
C ASP A 86 -1.71 -11.31 13.40
N TYR A 87 -2.13 -10.24 12.74
CA TYR A 87 -3.53 -9.83 12.66
C TYR A 87 -3.94 -9.76 11.19
N SER A 88 -4.96 -10.54 10.83
CA SER A 88 -5.64 -10.37 9.54
C SER A 88 -6.44 -9.07 9.49
N TYR A 89 -6.86 -8.62 8.31
CA TYR A 89 -7.76 -7.46 8.20
C TYR A 89 -9.05 -7.65 9.02
N ALA A 90 -9.61 -8.87 9.05
CA ALA A 90 -10.78 -9.19 9.88
C ALA A 90 -10.52 -9.00 11.37
N GLN A 91 -9.40 -9.54 11.86
CA GLN A 91 -9.02 -9.45 13.27
C GLN A 91 -8.72 -8.01 13.67
N LEU A 92 -8.02 -7.27 12.80
CA LEU A 92 -7.68 -5.88 13.05
C LEU A 92 -8.94 -5.00 13.12
N SER A 93 -9.91 -5.18 12.23
CA SER A 93 -11.21 -4.49 12.27
C SER A 93 -11.97 -4.77 13.58
N ALA A 94 -12.00 -6.03 14.02
CA ALA A 94 -12.70 -6.44 15.24
C ALA A 94 -12.05 -5.91 16.54
N LEU A 95 -10.75 -5.63 16.54
CA LEU A 95 -9.98 -5.24 17.74
C LEU A 95 -9.76 -3.72 17.87
N SER A 96 -10.20 -2.92 16.90
CA SER A 96 -9.89 -1.48 16.83
C SER A 96 -11.07 -0.55 17.11
N ASN A 97 -12.21 -1.08 17.56
CA ASN A 97 -13.44 -0.33 17.90
C ASN A 97 -13.84 -0.50 19.36
#